data_AF-A0A9W8HGE7-F1
#
_entry.id   AF-A0A9W8HGE7-F1
#
_cell.length_a   1.000
_cell.length_b   1.000
_cell.length_c   1.000
_cell.angle_alpha   90.00
_cell.angle_beta   90.00
_cell.angle_gamma   90.00
#
_symmetry.space_group_name_H-M   'P 1'
#
loop_
_entity.id
_entity.type
_entity.pdbx_description
1 polymer ?
#
loop_
_entity_poly.entity_id
_entity_poly.type
_entity_poly.pdbx_seq_one_letter_code
_entity_poly.pdbx_strand_id
1 'polypeptide(L)'
;MNISNRADSDLLFINFNQDYSCLSVGTKNGYKIYNCEPFGKCYARSEGGIGTVEMLFCTSLVALVGSGDQPTLSPRRLQIINTKRQSIICELTFPTTILAVKLNRRRLIAVLEEHIYVYDISNMKLLHTIETPPNPTGICAMSPSSDNCFIAYPTPASVSIPSSKPGASPEIPATTDVMIFDANTCEAINIIQAHKTPVSCLAVNRDGTLLATASDKGTVIRVFSLPSAQKIAQFRRGAYPAKIHSITFNATSSLLMVSSDTDTVHIFRVADGQKRSKGSSGPSGNNGSSLHPSDSFASSINSFGDSDSVADSYSGNGQQQQQLRGYTVAARGSNGRGSGGSRGTAPFEGMLRRASWKGIVNSKLVGKAAQFMPDMISEMWEPSRDFAFLKLPKSNIQSIAAMSSSAPQIMVVTSDGYFYQYSIDLDKGGECVLLKQDCLLDSAEELGAYAS
;
A
#
# COMPACT_ATOMS: atom_id res chain seq x y z
N MET A 1 -8.84 -3.57 3.62
CA MET A 1 -9.14 -4.76 2.80
C MET A 1 -10.22 -5.54 3.50
N ASN A 2 -11.30 -5.87 2.79
CA ASN A 2 -12.36 -6.73 3.30
C ASN A 2 -12.01 -8.20 3.03
N ILE A 3 -12.06 -9.05 4.06
CA ILE A 3 -11.63 -10.46 4.07
C ILE A 3 -12.83 -11.42 4.24
N SER A 4 -14.05 -10.89 4.38
CA SER A 4 -15.28 -11.62 4.74
C SER A 4 -15.60 -12.86 3.88
N ASN A 5 -15.06 -12.97 2.66
CA ASN A 5 -15.27 -14.12 1.78
C ASN A 5 -14.60 -15.43 2.27
N ARG A 6 -13.78 -15.41 3.34
CA ARG A 6 -13.28 -16.64 3.98
C ARG A 6 -14.18 -17.05 5.14
N ALA A 7 -15.08 -18.00 4.89
CA ALA A 7 -16.08 -18.49 5.85
C ALA A 7 -15.51 -18.85 7.24
N ASP A 8 -14.27 -19.37 7.28
CA ASP A 8 -13.62 -19.90 8.49
C ASP A 8 -12.64 -18.93 9.17
N SER A 9 -12.61 -17.66 8.74
CA SER A 9 -11.73 -16.64 9.33
C SER A 9 -12.47 -15.87 10.44
N ASP A 10 -11.85 -15.72 11.61
CA ASP A 10 -12.30 -14.74 12.61
C ASP A 10 -12.01 -13.29 12.16
N LEU A 11 -11.00 -13.11 11.31
CA LEU A 11 -10.64 -11.84 10.70
C LEU A 11 -11.60 -11.50 9.55
N LEU A 12 -12.27 -10.35 9.65
CA LEU A 12 -13.20 -9.82 8.64
C LEU A 12 -12.62 -8.63 7.88
N PHE A 13 -11.79 -7.82 8.53
CA PHE A 13 -11.22 -6.61 7.93
C PHE A 13 -9.82 -6.33 8.46
N ILE A 14 -8.95 -5.83 7.58
CA ILE A 14 -7.65 -5.30 7.97
C ILE A 14 -7.24 -4.12 7.09
N ASN A 15 -6.75 -3.03 7.68
CA ASN A 15 -6.19 -1.93 6.90
C ASN A 15 -5.21 -1.09 7.73
N PHE A 16 -4.24 -0.49 7.05
CA PHE A 16 -3.46 0.59 7.66
C PHE A 16 -4.27 1.89 7.68
N ASN A 17 -3.96 2.76 8.64
CA ASN A 17 -4.38 4.16 8.56
C ASN A 17 -3.59 4.91 7.46
N GLN A 18 -3.97 6.16 7.20
CA GLN A 18 -3.56 6.95 6.05
C GLN A 18 -2.04 7.24 5.98
N ASP A 19 -1.36 7.25 7.12
CA ASP A 19 0.08 7.47 7.26
C ASP A 19 0.86 6.22 7.71
N TYR A 20 0.20 5.06 7.68
CA TYR A 20 0.76 3.74 7.96
C TYR A 20 1.34 3.56 9.38
N SER A 21 1.01 4.43 10.32
CA SER A 21 1.46 4.35 11.71
C SER A 21 0.62 3.40 12.57
N CYS A 22 -0.63 3.15 12.17
CA CYS A 22 -1.55 2.27 12.88
C CYS A 22 -2.23 1.29 11.94
N LEU A 23 -2.70 0.19 12.52
CA LEU A 23 -3.41 -0.88 11.85
C LEU A 23 -4.77 -1.10 12.51
N SER A 24 -5.84 -1.07 11.74
CA SER A 24 -7.18 -1.44 12.17
C SER A 24 -7.52 -2.87 11.76
N VAL A 25 -8.16 -3.59 12.68
CA VAL A 25 -8.54 -5.00 12.52
C VAL A 25 -10.00 -5.16 12.95
N GLY A 26 -10.84 -5.67 12.04
CA GLY A 26 -12.23 -6.07 12.32
C GLY A 26 -12.35 -7.59 12.36
N THR A 27 -13.11 -8.10 13.32
CA THR A 27 -13.30 -9.53 13.59
C THR A 27 -14.78 -9.88 13.77
N LYS A 28 -15.12 -11.16 13.88
CA LYS A 28 -16.49 -11.61 14.22
C LYS A 28 -16.92 -11.20 15.63
N ASN A 29 -15.97 -10.85 16.50
CA ASN A 29 -16.21 -10.56 17.91
C ASN A 29 -15.93 -9.10 18.32
N GLY A 30 -15.53 -8.25 17.37
CA GLY A 30 -15.30 -6.83 17.62
C GLY A 30 -14.20 -6.26 16.73
N TYR A 31 -13.51 -5.24 17.20
CA TYR A 31 -12.41 -4.62 16.48
C TYR A 31 -11.24 -4.23 17.38
N LYS A 32 -10.06 -4.14 16.78
CA LYS A 32 -8.79 -3.82 17.44
C LYS A 32 -8.03 -2.78 16.62
N ILE A 33 -7.22 -1.98 17.31
CA ILE A 33 -6.28 -1.05 16.71
C ILE A 33 -4.90 -1.34 17.29
N TYR A 34 -3.91 -1.43 16.42
CA TYR A 34 -2.51 -1.64 16.76
C TYR A 34 -1.69 -0.43 16.34
N ASN A 35 -0.76 -0.01 17.18
CA ASN A 35 0.36 0.81 16.73
C ASN A 35 1.30 -0.09 15.93
N CYS A 36 1.90 0.44 14.87
CA CYS A 36 2.90 -0.30 14.10
C CYS A 36 4.29 -0.21 14.73
N GLU A 37 4.60 0.89 15.42
CA GLU A 37 5.95 1.18 15.95
C GLU A 37 5.91 1.91 17.32
N PRO A 38 6.40 1.28 18.41
CA PRO A 38 6.60 -0.17 18.52
C PRO A 38 5.28 -0.91 18.29
N PHE A 39 5.36 -2.09 17.67
CA PHE A 39 4.16 -2.87 17.36
C PHE A 39 3.43 -3.29 18.65
N GLY A 40 2.15 -2.98 18.75
CA GLY A 40 1.35 -3.35 19.92
C GLY A 40 -0.11 -2.93 19.84
N LYS A 41 -0.98 -3.74 20.44
CA LYS A 41 -2.43 -3.47 20.58
C LYS A 41 -2.62 -2.22 21.45
N CYS A 42 -3.19 -1.16 20.90
CA CYS A 42 -3.44 0.10 21.61
C CYS A 42 -4.91 0.33 21.93
N TYR A 43 -5.82 -0.38 21.25
CA TYR A 43 -7.25 -0.35 21.54
C TYR A 43 -7.91 -1.67 21.14
N ALA A 44 -8.91 -2.11 21.90
CA ALA A 44 -9.77 -3.22 21.55
C ALA A 44 -11.18 -2.99 22.10
N ARG A 45 -12.19 -3.43 21.36
CA ARG A 45 -13.58 -3.44 21.82
C ARG A 45 -14.28 -4.66 21.26
N SER A 46 -14.90 -5.43 22.17
CA SER A 46 -15.70 -6.59 21.82
C SER A 46 -17.15 -6.16 21.57
N GLU A 47 -17.55 -6.08 20.31
CA GLU A 47 -18.84 -5.50 19.88
C GLU A 47 -19.32 -6.16 18.60
N GLY A 48 -19.66 -7.45 18.67
CA GLY A 48 -20.19 -8.24 17.55
C GLY A 48 -19.31 -8.24 16.30
N GLY A 49 -19.85 -8.71 15.18
CA GLY A 49 -19.10 -8.80 13.93
C GLY A 49 -18.91 -7.44 13.27
N ILE A 50 -17.65 -7.04 13.07
CA ILE A 50 -17.28 -5.77 12.46
C ILE A 50 -16.58 -6.02 11.11
N GLY A 51 -17.28 -5.69 10.03
CA GLY A 51 -16.84 -5.93 8.65
C GLY A 51 -16.00 -4.81 8.05
N THR A 52 -15.99 -3.60 8.63
CA THR A 52 -15.10 -2.51 8.20
C THR A 52 -14.74 -1.63 9.39
N VAL A 53 -13.45 -1.29 9.50
CA VAL A 53 -12.89 -0.44 10.55
C VAL A 53 -11.93 0.55 9.90
N GLU A 54 -12.38 1.76 9.58
CA GLU A 54 -11.53 2.76 8.93
C GLU A 54 -11.19 3.88 9.92
N MET A 55 -9.89 4.13 10.08
CA MET A 55 -9.37 5.15 10.99
C MET A 55 -9.28 6.50 10.29
N LEU A 56 -9.34 7.58 11.08
CA LEU A 56 -8.88 8.90 10.64
C LEU A 56 -7.50 9.18 11.25
N PHE A 57 -6.43 8.90 10.50
CA PHE A 57 -5.04 8.99 10.95
C PHE A 57 -4.86 8.30 12.31
N CYS A 58 -4.20 8.95 13.27
CA CYS A 58 -4.10 8.52 14.68
C CYS A 58 -5.07 9.29 15.59
N THR A 59 -6.26 9.63 15.11
CA THR A 59 -7.29 10.26 15.96
C THR A 59 -8.13 9.20 16.67
N SER A 60 -8.94 9.63 17.64
CA SER A 60 -9.94 8.76 18.27
C SER A 60 -11.19 8.54 17.42
N LEU A 61 -11.28 9.15 16.23
CA LEU A 61 -12.43 8.99 15.32
C LEU A 61 -12.23 7.73 14.49
N VAL A 62 -13.19 6.81 14.58
CA VAL A 62 -13.19 5.55 13.83
C VAL A 62 -14.56 5.36 13.17
N ALA A 63 -14.53 4.93 11.91
CA ALA A 63 -15.71 4.59 11.14
C ALA A 63 -15.91 3.08 11.11
N LEU A 64 -17.08 2.61 11.54
CA LEU A 64 -17.42 1.20 11.67
C LEU A 64 -18.60 0.82 10.77
N VAL A 65 -18.50 -0.33 10.13
CA VAL A 65 -19.62 -1.00 9.46
C VAL A 65 -19.69 -2.43 9.98
N GLY A 66 -20.88 -2.86 10.40
CA GLY A 66 -21.12 -4.21 10.92
C GLY A 66 -21.09 -5.29 9.84
N SER A 67 -20.86 -6.53 10.23
CA SER A 67 -20.86 -7.71 9.33
C SER A 67 -22.25 -8.17 8.91
N GLY A 68 -23.30 -7.75 9.63
CA GLY A 68 -24.68 -8.23 9.45
C GLY A 68 -25.10 -9.36 10.39
N ASP A 69 -24.21 -9.84 11.27
CA ASP A 69 -24.53 -10.91 12.23
C ASP A 69 -25.56 -10.47 13.29
N GLN A 70 -25.68 -9.16 13.53
CA GLN A 70 -26.66 -8.57 14.44
C GLN A 70 -27.42 -7.43 13.76
N PRO A 71 -28.72 -7.21 14.06
CA PRO A 71 -29.51 -6.13 13.46
C PRO A 71 -28.95 -4.73 13.69
N THR A 72 -28.29 -4.50 14.84
CA THR A 72 -27.61 -3.25 15.18
C THR A 72 -26.33 -3.04 14.37
N LEU A 73 -25.68 -4.12 13.94
CA LEU A 73 -24.44 -4.17 13.17
C LEU A 73 -24.73 -4.53 11.71
N SER A 74 -25.61 -3.75 11.08
CA SER A 74 -25.98 -3.90 9.67
C SER A 74 -24.85 -3.49 8.73
N PRO A 75 -24.63 -4.19 7.60
CA PRO A 75 -23.66 -3.80 6.58
C PRO A 75 -24.09 -2.55 5.79
N ARG A 76 -25.30 -2.03 6.05
CA ARG A 76 -25.84 -0.79 5.49
C ARG A 76 -25.78 0.39 6.46
N ARG A 77 -25.24 0.18 7.67
CA ARG A 77 -25.15 1.21 8.69
C ARG A 77 -23.68 1.54 8.95
N LEU A 78 -23.35 2.81 8.79
CA LEU A 78 -22.06 3.39 9.17
C LEU A 78 -22.20 4.04 10.55
N GLN A 79 -21.38 3.63 11.49
CA GLN A 79 -21.28 4.27 12.80
C GLN A 79 -19.96 5.04 12.88
N ILE A 80 -20.03 6.32 13.21
CA ILE A 80 -18.85 7.11 13.53
C ILE A 80 -18.73 7.18 15.04
N ILE A 81 -17.63 6.69 15.57
CA ILE A 81 -17.40 6.59 17.01
C ILE A 81 -16.19 7.39 17.45
N ASN A 82 -16.19 7.81 18.71
CA ASN A 82 -15.03 8.32 19.39
C ASN A 82 -14.51 7.27 20.37
N THR A 83 -13.35 6.67 20.10
CA THR A 83 -12.75 5.62 20.94
C THR A 83 -12.30 6.11 22.31
N LYS A 84 -11.89 7.39 22.42
CA LYS A 84 -11.47 7.98 23.70
C LYS A 84 -12.66 8.27 24.62
N ARG A 85 -13.78 8.70 24.04
CA ARG A 85 -15.03 8.99 24.79
C ARG A 85 -15.98 7.80 24.89
N GLN A 86 -15.68 6.71 24.18
CA GLN A 86 -16.53 5.52 24.06
C GLN A 86 -17.97 5.86 23.65
N SER A 87 -18.13 6.82 22.75
CA SER A 87 -19.43 7.36 22.34
C SER A 87 -19.63 7.29 20.84
N ILE A 88 -20.86 7.03 20.41
CA ILE A 88 -21.27 7.18 19.00
C ILE A 88 -21.47 8.67 18.72
N ILE A 89 -20.78 9.19 17.70
CA ILE A 89 -20.91 10.58 17.23
C ILE A 89 -22.13 10.69 16.31
N CYS A 90 -22.23 9.78 15.34
CA CYS A 90 -23.39 9.70 14.46
C CYS A 90 -23.55 8.30 13.86
N GLU A 91 -24.76 8.01 13.38
CA GLU A 91 -25.08 6.84 12.59
C GLU A 91 -25.67 7.27 11.25
N LEU A 92 -25.19 6.69 10.15
CA LEU A 92 -25.68 6.94 8.80
C LEU A 92 -26.20 5.61 8.23
N THR A 93 -27.41 5.62 7.70
CA THR A 93 -28.03 4.43 7.07
C THR A 93 -28.09 4.62 5.56
N PHE A 94 -27.64 3.61 4.83
CA PHE A 94 -27.55 3.61 3.37
C PHE A 94 -28.58 2.66 2.75
N PRO A 95 -28.97 2.89 1.48
CA PRO A 95 -29.97 2.05 0.81
C PRO A 95 -29.48 0.61 0.61
N THR A 96 -28.21 0.44 0.24
CA THR A 96 -27.55 -0.86 0.01
C THR A 96 -26.27 -1.00 0.85
N THR A 97 -25.63 -2.16 0.76
CA THR A 97 -24.42 -2.49 1.51
C THR A 97 -23.29 -1.53 1.22
N ILE A 98 -22.62 -1.06 2.27
CA ILE A 98 -21.42 -0.24 2.17
C ILE A 98 -20.26 -1.15 1.77
N LEU A 99 -19.64 -0.87 0.62
CA LEU A 99 -18.52 -1.64 0.09
C LEU A 99 -17.16 -1.10 0.56
N ALA A 100 -17.05 0.23 0.71
CA ALA A 100 -15.87 0.87 1.27
C ALA A 100 -16.21 2.18 1.98
N VAL A 101 -15.41 2.52 2.99
CA VAL A 101 -15.43 3.83 3.64
C VAL A 101 -14.03 4.41 3.54
N LYS A 102 -13.88 5.69 3.21
CA LYS A 102 -12.59 6.38 3.24
C LYS A 102 -12.75 7.75 3.89
N LEU A 103 -11.68 8.19 4.58
CA LEU A 103 -11.69 9.42 5.34
C LEU A 103 -10.39 10.19 5.11
N ASN A 104 -10.49 11.51 5.10
CA ASN A 104 -9.39 12.42 5.41
C ASN A 104 -9.90 13.49 6.40
N ARG A 105 -9.10 14.53 6.69
CA ARG A 105 -9.47 15.53 7.70
C ARG A 105 -10.61 16.46 7.27
N ARG A 106 -11.08 16.36 6.03
CA ARG A 106 -12.11 17.25 5.45
C ARG A 106 -13.32 16.50 4.91
N ARG A 107 -13.17 15.25 4.50
CA ARG A 107 -14.21 14.44 3.87
C ARG A 107 -14.29 13.04 4.46
N LEU A 108 -15.51 12.52 4.49
CA LEU A 108 -15.81 11.11 4.62
C LEU A 108 -16.54 10.68 3.36
N ILE A 109 -16.17 9.55 2.78
CA ILE A 109 -16.91 8.94 1.68
C ILE A 109 -17.41 7.55 2.05
N ALA A 110 -18.62 7.24 1.62
CA ALA A 110 -19.20 5.90 1.68
C ALA A 110 -19.48 5.42 0.26
N VAL A 111 -18.86 4.32 -0.13
CA VAL A 111 -18.94 3.72 -1.47
C VAL A 111 -19.93 2.56 -1.41
N LEU A 112 -21.01 2.70 -2.17
CA LEU A 112 -21.96 1.64 -2.49
C LEU A 112 -21.66 1.14 -3.92
N GLU A 113 -22.42 0.17 -4.39
CA GLU A 113 -22.22 -0.41 -5.73
C GLU A 113 -22.43 0.61 -6.86
N GLU A 114 -23.45 1.46 -6.77
CA GLU A 114 -23.79 2.43 -7.83
C GLU A 114 -23.72 3.89 -7.37
N HIS A 115 -23.28 4.13 -6.13
CA HIS A 115 -23.26 5.47 -5.54
C HIS A 115 -22.04 5.68 -4.66
N ILE A 116 -21.47 6.89 -4.69
CA ILE A 116 -20.49 7.36 -3.71
C ILE A 116 -21.08 8.58 -3.01
N TYR A 117 -21.31 8.47 -1.70
CA TYR A 117 -21.79 9.56 -0.87
C TYR A 117 -20.61 10.32 -0.28
N VAL A 118 -20.56 11.64 -0.47
CA VAL A 118 -19.48 12.53 -0.02
C VAL A 118 -20.01 13.42 1.11
N TYR A 119 -19.43 13.27 2.30
CA TYR A 119 -19.79 14.01 3.50
C TYR A 119 -18.70 14.97 3.93
N ASP A 120 -19.08 16.08 4.57
CA ASP A 120 -18.18 16.88 5.38
C ASP A 120 -17.97 16.19 6.73
N ILE A 121 -16.74 15.85 7.08
CA ILE A 121 -16.45 15.11 8.30
C ILE A 121 -16.63 15.95 9.58
N SER A 122 -16.63 17.29 9.49
CA SER A 122 -16.74 18.17 10.65
C SER A 122 -18.16 18.20 11.23
N ASN A 123 -19.16 18.08 10.38
CA ASN A 123 -20.57 18.19 10.74
C ASN A 123 -21.44 17.04 10.20
N MET A 124 -20.84 16.05 9.52
CA MET A 124 -21.49 14.89 8.93
C MET A 124 -22.59 15.23 7.92
N LYS A 125 -22.56 16.44 7.34
CA LYS A 125 -23.50 16.85 6.30
C LYS A 125 -23.14 16.18 4.97
N LEU A 126 -24.15 15.60 4.32
CA LEU A 126 -24.03 15.13 2.94
C LEU A 126 -23.81 16.34 2.02
N LEU A 127 -22.68 16.36 1.30
CA LEU A 127 -22.34 17.41 0.36
C LEU A 127 -22.76 17.04 -1.06
N HIS A 128 -22.50 15.80 -1.46
CA HIS A 128 -22.75 15.35 -2.82
C HIS A 128 -22.99 13.84 -2.87
N THR A 129 -23.79 13.39 -3.83
CA THR A 129 -23.96 11.97 -4.16
C THR A 129 -23.53 11.78 -5.60
N ILE A 130 -22.46 11.03 -5.81
CA ILE A 130 -21.95 10.68 -7.13
C ILE A 130 -22.66 9.40 -7.56
N GLU A 131 -23.37 9.44 -8.67
CA GLU A 131 -23.87 8.23 -9.34
C GLU A 131 -22.73 7.58 -10.12
N THR A 132 -22.49 6.30 -9.87
CA THR A 132 -21.43 5.53 -10.53
C THR A 132 -22.01 4.35 -11.29
N PRO A 133 -21.36 3.91 -12.37
CA PRO A 133 -21.60 2.59 -12.95
C PRO A 133 -21.39 1.48 -11.89
N PRO A 134 -21.95 0.27 -12.09
CA PRO A 134 -21.84 -0.81 -11.13
C PRO A 134 -20.39 -1.10 -10.72
N ASN A 135 -20.11 -0.95 -9.43
CA ASN A 135 -18.82 -1.14 -8.77
C ASN A 135 -18.96 -2.19 -7.65
N PRO A 136 -19.22 -3.47 -7.98
CA PRO A 136 -19.54 -4.51 -6.99
C PRO A 136 -18.39 -4.83 -6.03
N THR A 137 -17.17 -4.37 -6.35
CA THR A 137 -15.98 -4.55 -5.49
C THR A 137 -15.64 -3.30 -4.69
N GLY A 138 -16.37 -2.19 -4.87
CA GLY A 138 -16.15 -0.94 -4.14
C GLY A 138 -14.79 -0.29 -4.41
N ILE A 139 -14.21 -0.49 -5.60
CA ILE A 139 -12.90 0.10 -5.95
C ILE A 139 -13.04 1.62 -5.96
N CYS A 140 -12.31 2.25 -5.04
CA CYS A 140 -12.25 3.69 -4.90
C CYS A 140 -10.98 4.05 -4.13
N ALA A 141 -10.30 5.12 -4.55
CA ALA A 141 -9.19 5.69 -3.82
C ALA A 141 -9.49 7.15 -3.49
N MET A 142 -9.10 7.57 -2.29
CA MET A 142 -9.30 8.94 -1.81
C MET A 142 -7.98 9.48 -1.31
N SER A 143 -7.68 10.73 -1.64
CA SER A 143 -6.50 11.42 -1.16
C SER A 143 -6.51 11.60 0.36
N PRO A 144 -5.42 11.24 1.06
CA PRO A 144 -5.22 11.63 2.47
C PRO A 144 -5.09 13.14 2.66
N SER A 145 -4.63 13.88 1.65
CA SER A 145 -4.51 15.34 1.69
C SER A 145 -5.88 16.00 1.64
N SER A 146 -6.08 17.01 2.48
CA SER A 146 -7.31 17.82 2.50
C SER A 146 -7.29 18.96 1.48
N ASP A 147 -6.10 19.37 1.04
CA ASP A 147 -5.94 20.43 0.04
C ASP A 147 -6.17 19.86 -1.36
N ASN A 148 -5.46 18.78 -1.70
CA ASN A 148 -5.68 18.00 -2.92
C ASN A 148 -6.65 16.85 -2.62
N CYS A 149 -7.91 17.18 -2.34
CA CYS A 149 -8.90 16.22 -1.88
C CYS A 149 -9.60 15.49 -3.05
N PHE A 150 -8.85 14.65 -3.77
CA PHE A 150 -9.39 13.92 -4.91
C PHE A 150 -9.96 12.54 -4.54
N ILE A 151 -11.02 12.16 -5.24
CA ILE A 151 -11.59 10.81 -5.27
C ILE A 151 -11.34 10.25 -6.67
N ALA A 152 -10.84 9.01 -6.74
CA ALA A 152 -10.62 8.28 -7.98
C ALA A 152 -11.43 6.97 -7.97
N TYR A 153 -12.26 6.76 -8.98
CA TYR A 153 -13.09 5.55 -9.10
C TYR A 153 -13.18 5.06 -10.56
N PRO A 154 -13.34 3.74 -10.79
CA PRO A 154 -13.44 3.20 -12.14
C PRO A 154 -14.68 3.70 -12.88
N THR A 155 -14.53 3.97 -14.17
CA THR A 155 -15.61 4.36 -15.08
C THR A 155 -15.47 3.60 -16.41
N PRO A 156 -16.56 3.34 -17.14
CA PRO A 156 -16.52 2.78 -18.48
C PRO A 156 -15.62 3.60 -19.40
N ALA A 157 -15.13 2.96 -20.45
CA ALA A 157 -14.25 3.60 -21.42
C ALA A 157 -14.92 4.85 -22.02
N SER A 158 -14.22 5.99 -21.95
CA SER A 158 -14.61 7.26 -22.58
C SER A 158 -14.67 7.16 -24.11
N VAL A 159 -13.96 6.20 -24.69
CA VAL A 159 -14.00 5.87 -26.12
C VAL A 159 -14.58 4.46 -26.26
N SER A 160 -15.68 4.33 -27.01
CA SER A 160 -16.27 3.04 -27.32
C SER A 160 -15.27 2.19 -28.11
N ILE A 161 -14.67 1.20 -27.47
CA ILE A 161 -13.94 0.16 -28.19
C ILE A 161 -15.02 -0.70 -28.86
N PRO A 162 -15.08 -0.79 -30.20
CA PRO A 162 -16.07 -1.61 -30.86
C PRO A 162 -15.93 -3.06 -30.39
N SER A 163 -16.92 -3.56 -29.66
CA SER A 163 -16.99 -4.93 -29.19
C SER A 163 -17.10 -5.85 -30.40
N SER A 164 -16.03 -6.59 -30.71
CA SER A 164 -15.97 -7.47 -31.89
C SER A 164 -16.76 -8.78 -31.74
N LYS A 165 -17.78 -8.84 -30.88
CA LYS A 165 -18.62 -10.02 -30.70
C LYS A 165 -20.11 -9.66 -30.79
N PRO A 166 -20.77 -9.99 -31.90
CA PRO A 166 -22.23 -9.97 -31.97
C PRO A 166 -22.78 -11.08 -31.05
N GLY A 167 -23.65 -10.74 -30.10
CA GLY A 167 -24.46 -11.72 -29.36
C GLY A 167 -24.06 -12.02 -27.90
N ALA A 168 -23.26 -11.18 -27.23
CA ALA A 168 -23.04 -11.31 -25.79
C ALA A 168 -24.23 -10.74 -24.98
N SER A 169 -24.59 -11.42 -23.89
CA SER A 169 -25.53 -10.95 -22.85
C SER A 169 -25.19 -9.54 -22.36
N PRO A 170 -26.10 -8.82 -21.65
CA PRO A 170 -25.77 -7.54 -21.04
C PRO A 170 -24.65 -7.74 -19.99
N GLU A 171 -23.40 -7.64 -20.44
CA GLU A 171 -22.20 -7.64 -19.61
C GLU A 171 -22.08 -6.25 -18.97
N ILE A 172 -21.75 -6.22 -17.67
CA ILE A 172 -21.42 -4.98 -16.95
C ILE A 172 -20.36 -4.24 -17.77
N PRO A 173 -20.55 -2.95 -18.10
CA PRO A 173 -19.59 -2.22 -18.92
C PRO A 173 -18.19 -2.28 -18.29
N ALA A 174 -17.20 -2.75 -19.03
CA ALA A 174 -15.84 -2.87 -18.53
C ALA A 174 -15.31 -1.48 -18.10
N THR A 175 -15.05 -1.31 -16.80
CA THR A 175 -14.56 -0.05 -16.22
C THR A 175 -13.04 0.05 -16.37
N THR A 176 -12.62 0.48 -17.55
CA THR A 176 -11.20 0.51 -17.98
C THR A 176 -10.52 1.86 -17.71
N ASP A 177 -11.34 2.91 -17.59
CA ASP A 177 -10.92 4.28 -17.30
C ASP A 177 -11.12 4.59 -15.80
N VAL A 178 -10.53 5.68 -15.34
CA VAL A 178 -10.66 6.16 -13.96
C VAL A 178 -11.11 7.61 -13.95
N MET A 179 -12.22 7.87 -13.29
CA MET A 179 -12.75 9.21 -13.08
C MET A 179 -12.04 9.89 -11.91
N ILE A 180 -11.63 11.15 -12.08
CA ILE A 180 -11.07 12.00 -11.03
C ILE A 180 -12.09 13.07 -10.65
N PHE A 181 -12.46 13.07 -9.39
CA PHE A 181 -13.45 13.97 -8.80
C PHE A 181 -12.81 14.80 -7.68
N ASP A 182 -13.00 16.12 -7.70
CA ASP A 182 -12.60 17.02 -6.63
C ASP A 182 -13.66 17.00 -5.53
N ALA A 183 -13.33 16.49 -4.35
CA ALA A 183 -14.27 16.50 -3.22
C ALA A 183 -14.33 17.85 -2.50
N ASN A 184 -13.41 18.79 -2.77
CA ASN A 184 -13.49 20.16 -2.26
C ASN A 184 -14.53 20.97 -3.02
N THR A 185 -14.50 20.97 -4.36
CA THR A 185 -15.47 21.67 -5.21
C THR A 185 -16.71 20.83 -5.52
N CYS A 186 -16.67 19.52 -5.29
CA CYS A 186 -17.67 18.53 -5.67
C CYS A 186 -17.89 18.46 -7.19
N GLU A 187 -16.80 18.48 -7.95
CA GLU A 187 -16.82 18.48 -9.41
C GLU A 187 -15.97 17.38 -10.04
N ALA A 188 -16.47 16.88 -11.16
CA ALA A 188 -15.76 16.02 -12.10
C ALA A 188 -14.60 16.80 -12.77
N ILE A 189 -13.35 16.36 -12.60
CA ILE A 189 -12.19 17.08 -13.15
C ILE A 189 -11.67 16.45 -14.44
N ASN A 190 -11.37 15.15 -14.41
CA ASN A 190 -10.63 14.50 -15.48
C ASN A 190 -10.90 13.00 -15.55
N ILE A 191 -10.64 12.39 -16.70
CA ILE A 191 -10.72 10.95 -16.91
C ILE A 191 -9.35 10.44 -17.34
N ILE A 192 -8.86 9.43 -16.64
CA ILE A 192 -7.62 8.72 -16.97
C ILE A 192 -7.96 7.47 -17.77
N GLN A 193 -7.46 7.39 -18.99
CA GLN A 193 -7.44 6.16 -19.78
C GLN A 193 -6.39 5.19 -19.22
N ALA A 194 -6.76 4.48 -18.15
CA ALA A 194 -5.81 3.79 -17.30
C ALA A 194 -5.33 2.47 -17.91
N HIS A 195 -6.26 1.63 -18.41
CA HIS A 195 -5.97 0.27 -18.86
C HIS A 195 -6.86 -0.16 -20.03
N LYS A 196 -6.54 -1.30 -20.65
CA LYS A 196 -7.37 -1.93 -21.70
C LYS A 196 -8.32 -3.00 -21.16
N THR A 197 -8.21 -3.30 -19.87
CA THR A 197 -9.03 -4.28 -19.15
C THR A 197 -9.46 -3.66 -17.82
N PRO A 198 -10.53 -4.15 -17.18
CA PRO A 198 -11.11 -3.52 -16.00
C PRO A 198 -10.08 -3.16 -14.93
N VAL A 199 -10.20 -1.96 -14.38
CA VAL A 199 -9.39 -1.50 -13.25
C VAL A 199 -9.71 -2.39 -12.04
N SER A 200 -8.67 -2.89 -11.37
CA SER A 200 -8.80 -3.78 -10.20
C SER A 200 -8.27 -3.17 -8.91
N CYS A 201 -7.38 -2.17 -8.99
CA CYS A 201 -6.76 -1.55 -7.82
C CYS A 201 -6.35 -0.12 -8.11
N LEU A 202 -6.59 0.77 -7.14
CA LEU A 202 -6.28 2.20 -7.18
C LEU A 202 -5.60 2.61 -5.86
N ALA A 203 -4.65 3.54 -5.94
CA ALA A 203 -4.03 4.14 -4.76
C ALA A 203 -3.59 5.58 -5.04
N VAL A 204 -3.95 6.51 -4.16
CA VAL A 204 -3.50 7.91 -4.22
C VAL A 204 -2.36 8.08 -3.20
N ASN A 205 -1.33 8.85 -3.54
CA ASN A 205 -0.26 9.16 -2.60
C ASN A 205 -0.71 10.15 -1.51
N ARG A 206 0.10 10.32 -0.46
CA ARG A 206 -0.22 11.16 0.70
C ARG A 206 -0.61 12.60 0.33
N ASP A 207 0.08 13.19 -0.63
CA ASP A 207 -0.09 14.59 -1.02
C ASP A 207 -1.24 14.82 -2.01
N GLY A 208 -1.89 13.76 -2.49
CA GLY A 208 -2.97 13.85 -3.49
C GLY A 208 -2.49 14.24 -4.89
N THR A 209 -1.20 14.05 -5.18
CA THR A 209 -0.56 14.49 -6.44
C THR A 209 -0.34 13.35 -7.41
N LEU A 210 -0.37 12.09 -6.96
CA LEU A 210 -0.14 10.91 -7.77
C LEU A 210 -1.24 9.86 -7.57
N LEU A 211 -1.64 9.20 -8.65
CA LEU A 211 -2.52 8.03 -8.65
C LEU A 211 -1.80 6.86 -9.29
N ALA A 212 -1.70 5.74 -8.56
CA ALA A 212 -1.29 4.45 -9.11
C ALA A 212 -2.52 3.60 -9.45
N THR A 213 -2.47 2.89 -10.58
CA THR A 213 -3.57 2.06 -11.07
C THR A 213 -3.06 0.70 -11.57
N ALA A 214 -3.87 -0.33 -11.38
CA ALA A 214 -3.69 -1.65 -12.00
C ALA A 214 -5.01 -2.19 -12.54
N SER A 215 -4.92 -3.02 -13.58
CA SER A 215 -6.08 -3.77 -14.10
C SER A 215 -6.17 -5.17 -13.53
N ASP A 216 -7.26 -5.86 -13.82
CA ASP A 216 -7.49 -7.28 -13.54
C ASP A 216 -6.40 -8.22 -14.09
N LYS A 217 -5.72 -7.84 -15.19
CA LYS A 217 -4.54 -8.55 -15.71
C LYS A 217 -3.34 -8.40 -14.76
N GLY A 218 -3.22 -7.27 -14.07
CA GLY A 218 -2.19 -7.03 -13.05
C GLY A 218 -0.73 -7.20 -13.50
N THR A 219 -0.45 -7.18 -14.81
CA THR A 219 0.92 -7.30 -15.34
C THR A 219 1.67 -5.97 -15.33
N VAL A 220 0.94 -4.86 -15.43
CA VAL A 220 1.47 -3.51 -15.54
C VAL A 220 0.78 -2.61 -14.52
N ILE A 221 1.59 -1.81 -13.84
CA ILE A 221 1.16 -0.79 -12.88
C ILE A 221 1.50 0.56 -13.50
N ARG A 222 0.53 1.47 -13.55
CA ARG A 222 0.73 2.82 -14.09
C ARG A 222 0.60 3.84 -12.99
N VAL A 223 1.36 4.93 -13.09
CA VAL A 223 1.26 6.07 -12.18
C VAL A 223 0.98 7.32 -13.00
N PHE A 224 0.03 8.12 -12.55
CA PHE A 224 -0.45 9.34 -13.18
C PHE A 224 -0.34 10.51 -12.21
N SER A 225 -0.12 11.72 -12.73
CA SER A 225 -0.22 12.95 -11.95
C SER A 225 -1.68 13.39 -11.81
N LEU A 226 -2.02 13.90 -10.63
CA LEU A 226 -3.31 14.52 -10.33
C LEU A 226 -3.15 16.04 -10.18
N PRO A 227 -4.12 16.85 -10.63
CA PRO A 227 -5.34 16.45 -11.36
C PRO A 227 -5.14 16.31 -12.89
N SER A 228 -3.92 16.53 -13.40
CA SER A 228 -3.66 16.66 -14.85
C SER A 228 -3.79 15.36 -15.67
N ALA A 229 -3.98 14.21 -15.02
CA ALA A 229 -4.16 12.88 -15.63
C ALA A 229 -2.98 12.42 -16.52
N GLN A 230 -1.79 13.03 -16.39
CA GLN A 230 -0.64 12.67 -17.21
C GLN A 230 0.05 11.42 -16.65
N LYS A 231 0.30 10.43 -17.51
CA LYS A 231 1.04 9.22 -17.13
C LYS A 231 2.51 9.58 -16.85
N ILE A 232 2.94 9.43 -15.60
CA ILE A 232 4.32 9.75 -15.19
C ILE A 232 5.24 8.53 -15.17
N ALA A 233 4.71 7.34 -14.91
CA ALA A 233 5.50 6.12 -14.82
C ALA A 233 4.68 4.89 -15.22
N GLN A 234 5.38 3.84 -15.63
CA GLN A 234 4.82 2.54 -15.93
C GLN A 234 5.81 1.47 -15.46
N PHE A 235 5.35 0.53 -14.65
CA PHE A 235 6.13 -0.56 -14.09
C PHE A 235 5.57 -1.89 -14.54
N ARG A 236 6.44 -2.85 -14.84
CA ARG A 236 6.02 -4.22 -15.13
C ARG A 236 6.22 -5.09 -13.90
N ARG A 237 5.10 -5.54 -13.32
CA ARG A 237 5.11 -6.43 -12.16
C ARG A 237 5.57 -7.85 -12.54
N GLY A 238 5.10 -8.36 -13.67
CA GLY A 238 5.47 -9.70 -14.12
C GLY A 238 5.07 -10.01 -15.56
N ALA A 239 5.54 -11.14 -16.06
CA ALA A 239 5.17 -11.62 -17.39
C ALA A 239 3.76 -12.22 -17.44
N TYR A 240 3.37 -12.90 -16.36
CA TYR A 240 2.09 -13.58 -16.25
C TYR A 240 1.07 -12.74 -15.48
N PRO A 241 -0.23 -12.82 -15.79
CA PRO A 241 -1.27 -12.16 -15.02
C PRO A 241 -1.22 -12.51 -13.52
N ALA A 242 -1.66 -11.58 -12.68
CA ALA A 242 -1.77 -11.78 -11.24
C ALA A 242 -2.87 -10.87 -10.68
N LYS A 243 -3.61 -11.35 -9.69
CA LYS A 243 -4.56 -10.51 -8.97
C LYS A 243 -3.80 -9.57 -8.03
N ILE A 244 -3.92 -8.27 -8.27
CA ILE A 244 -3.33 -7.26 -7.38
C ILE A 244 -4.18 -7.16 -6.11
N HIS A 245 -3.53 -7.31 -4.96
CA HIS A 245 -4.18 -7.18 -3.64
C HIS A 245 -4.10 -5.75 -3.10
N SER A 246 -2.95 -5.10 -3.26
CA SER A 246 -2.74 -3.72 -2.79
C SER A 246 -1.70 -2.98 -3.62
N ILE A 247 -1.87 -1.66 -3.72
CA ILE A 247 -0.84 -0.71 -4.17
C ILE A 247 -0.71 0.36 -3.10
N THR A 248 0.51 0.72 -2.71
CA THR A 248 0.77 1.78 -1.71
C THR A 248 2.01 2.57 -2.06
N PHE A 249 1.96 3.89 -1.87
CA PHE A 249 3.13 4.75 -1.91
C PHE A 249 3.78 4.77 -0.53
N ASN A 250 5.09 4.97 -0.44
CA ASN A 250 5.70 5.39 0.82
C ASN A 250 5.36 6.86 1.13
N ALA A 251 5.69 7.33 2.34
CA ALA A 251 5.34 8.68 2.79
C ALA A 251 5.89 9.81 1.89
N THR A 252 7.06 9.61 1.27
CA THR A 252 7.70 10.57 0.36
C THR A 252 7.31 10.38 -1.10
N SER A 253 6.45 9.41 -1.41
CA SER A 253 6.07 9.03 -2.79
C SER A 253 7.22 8.57 -3.70
N SER A 254 8.39 8.27 -3.16
CA SER A 254 9.57 7.82 -3.91
C SER A 254 9.56 6.31 -4.20
N LEU A 255 8.79 5.53 -3.44
CA LEU A 255 8.62 4.09 -3.60
C LEU A 255 7.15 3.72 -3.76
N LEU A 256 6.88 2.74 -4.63
CA LEU A 256 5.57 2.14 -4.85
C LEU A 256 5.64 0.64 -4.57
N MET A 257 4.87 0.17 -3.58
CA MET A 257 4.76 -1.24 -3.23
C MET A 257 3.52 -1.84 -3.85
N VAL A 258 3.65 -3.04 -4.41
CA VAL A 258 2.59 -3.75 -5.11
C VAL A 258 2.57 -5.19 -4.64
N SER A 259 1.48 -5.60 -4.02
CA SER A 259 1.28 -6.97 -3.57
C SER A 259 0.23 -7.69 -4.45
N SER A 260 0.42 -8.99 -4.66
CA SER A 260 -0.43 -9.80 -5.53
C SER A 260 -0.53 -11.25 -5.05
N ASP A 261 -1.33 -12.05 -5.74
CA ASP A 261 -1.49 -13.50 -5.54
C ASP A 261 -0.27 -14.36 -5.95
N THR A 262 0.85 -13.73 -6.32
CA THR A 262 2.12 -14.39 -6.64
C THR A 262 3.08 -14.47 -5.45
N ASP A 263 2.58 -14.25 -4.24
CA ASP A 263 3.30 -14.31 -2.95
C ASP A 263 4.53 -13.39 -2.84
N THR A 264 4.72 -12.51 -3.83
CA THR A 264 5.85 -11.58 -3.94
C THR A 264 5.28 -10.17 -3.92
N VAL A 265 5.84 -9.32 -3.06
CA VAL A 265 5.57 -7.88 -3.09
C VAL A 265 6.70 -7.23 -3.84
N HIS A 266 6.38 -6.51 -4.92
CA HIS A 266 7.33 -5.76 -5.73
C HIS A 266 7.38 -4.32 -5.25
N ILE A 267 8.59 -3.75 -5.19
CA ILE A 267 8.84 -2.36 -4.82
C ILE A 267 9.49 -1.66 -6.00
N PHE A 268 8.86 -0.61 -6.50
CA PHE A 268 9.35 0.21 -7.61
C PHE A 268 9.79 1.58 -7.12
N ARG A 269 10.84 2.14 -7.74
CA ARG A 269 11.16 3.56 -7.57
C ARG A 269 10.26 4.38 -8.47
N VAL A 270 9.52 5.31 -7.88
CA VAL A 270 8.80 6.34 -8.61
C VAL A 270 9.79 7.49 -8.79
N ALA A 271 10.13 7.82 -10.03
CA ALA A 271 11.11 8.86 -10.30
C ALA A 271 10.65 10.18 -9.68
N ASP A 272 11.49 10.80 -8.84
CA ASP A 272 11.29 12.16 -8.41
C ASP A 272 11.18 13.03 -9.67
N GLY A 273 10.11 13.83 -9.77
CA GLY A 273 9.93 14.81 -10.85
C GLY A 273 11.04 15.88 -10.92
N GLN A 274 12.07 15.79 -10.07
CA GLN A 274 13.30 16.54 -10.24
C GLN A 274 14.10 15.97 -11.40
N LYS A 275 13.96 16.63 -12.56
CA LYS A 275 14.88 16.54 -13.70
C LYS A 275 16.32 16.39 -13.20
N ARG A 276 16.88 15.19 -13.27
CA ARG A 276 18.33 15.04 -13.40
C ARG A 276 18.68 15.58 -14.79
N SER A 277 18.85 16.89 -14.89
CA SER A 277 19.67 17.47 -15.94
C SER A 277 21.06 16.88 -15.76
N LYS A 278 21.36 15.80 -16.48
CA LYS A 278 22.75 15.42 -16.71
C LYS A 278 23.34 16.59 -17.50
N GLY A 279 24.02 17.48 -16.79
CA GLY A 279 24.86 18.51 -17.39
C GLY A 279 25.85 17.81 -18.31
N SER A 280 25.63 17.92 -19.61
CA SER A 280 26.67 17.69 -20.60
C SER A 280 27.69 18.81 -20.44
N SER A 281 28.77 18.52 -19.72
CA SER A 281 29.97 19.34 -19.72
C SER A 281 30.59 19.31 -21.12
N GLY A 282 30.31 20.33 -21.92
CA GLY A 282 31.05 20.71 -23.12
C GLY A 282 31.62 22.13 -22.91
N PRO A 283 32.82 22.44 -23.42
CA PRO A 283 33.67 23.49 -22.87
C PRO A 283 33.24 24.92 -23.24
N SER A 284 33.53 25.81 -22.30
CA SER A 284 33.30 27.25 -22.30
C SER A 284 33.86 27.99 -23.53
N GLY A 285 33.05 28.89 -24.09
CA GLY A 285 33.45 30.02 -24.91
C GLY A 285 32.88 31.29 -24.30
N ASN A 286 33.76 32.20 -23.90
CA ASN A 286 33.51 33.41 -23.13
C ASN A 286 33.05 34.58 -24.01
N ASN A 287 32.28 35.51 -23.42
CA ASN A 287 32.12 36.96 -23.70
C ASN A 287 30.65 37.34 -23.38
N GLY A 288 30.35 37.93 -22.22
CA GLY A 288 30.42 39.37 -21.94
C GLY A 288 29.19 40.07 -22.55
N SER A 289 28.31 40.83 -21.88
CA SER A 289 28.38 41.60 -20.63
C SER A 289 27.02 42.30 -20.45
N SER A 290 26.48 42.42 -19.23
CA SER A 290 25.93 43.68 -18.68
C SER A 290 25.26 43.45 -17.32
N LEU A 291 25.77 44.16 -16.31
CA LEU A 291 25.21 44.40 -14.97
C LEU A 291 23.90 45.20 -15.10
N HIS A 292 22.96 45.29 -14.15
CA HIS A 292 23.08 45.62 -12.71
C HIS A 292 21.67 45.45 -12.02
N PRO A 293 21.42 45.87 -10.74
CA PRO A 293 21.03 44.96 -9.64
C PRO A 293 19.69 45.28 -8.94
N SER A 294 19.24 44.36 -8.07
CA SER A 294 18.48 44.54 -6.80
C SER A 294 17.65 43.26 -6.55
N ASP A 295 17.44 42.68 -5.38
CA ASP A 295 17.83 42.95 -4.00
C ASP A 295 18.05 41.59 -3.30
N SER A 296 18.99 41.58 -2.36
CA SER A 296 19.16 40.50 -1.39
C SER A 296 18.32 40.84 -0.16
N PHE A 297 17.55 39.90 0.39
CA PHE A 297 17.58 39.66 1.84
C PHE A 297 16.93 38.33 2.21
N ALA A 298 17.49 37.76 3.26
CA ALA A 298 17.30 36.42 3.77
C ALA A 298 16.13 36.27 4.76
N SER A 299 15.73 35.00 4.94
CA SER A 299 15.21 34.36 6.17
C SER A 299 14.02 34.97 6.90
N SER A 300 12.99 34.15 7.13
CA SER A 300 12.33 34.04 8.45
C SER A 300 11.56 32.72 8.57
N ILE A 301 12.13 31.82 9.35
CA ILE A 301 11.43 30.70 10.02
C ILE A 301 10.64 31.34 11.16
N ASN A 302 9.31 31.28 11.11
CA ASN A 302 8.50 31.61 12.27
C ASN A 302 8.25 30.35 13.10
N SER A 303 9.02 30.31 14.19
CA SER A 303 8.75 29.60 15.43
C SER A 303 7.46 30.14 16.06
N PHE A 304 6.47 29.28 16.27
CA PHE A 304 5.46 29.49 17.31
C PHE A 304 5.75 28.51 18.43
N GLY A 305 6.29 29.04 19.52
CA GLY A 305 6.29 28.37 20.80
C GLY A 305 4.92 28.50 21.43
N ASP A 306 4.44 27.41 22.01
CA ASP A 306 3.56 27.51 23.16
C ASP A 306 4.11 26.59 24.25
N SER A 307 4.25 27.17 25.42
CA SER A 307 4.91 26.65 26.60
C SER A 307 3.85 26.14 27.55
N ASP A 308 3.98 24.90 28.01
CA ASP A 308 3.64 24.53 29.39
C ASP A 308 4.24 23.15 29.71
N SER A 309 5.37 23.15 30.42
CA SER A 309 5.93 21.96 31.06
C SER A 309 6.21 22.28 32.52
N VAL A 310 5.40 21.69 33.39
CA VAL A 310 5.63 21.61 34.84
C VAL A 310 6.73 20.59 35.07
N ALA A 311 7.76 21.02 35.80
CA ALA A 311 8.91 20.23 36.21
C ALA A 311 8.53 19.24 37.32
N ASP A 312 9.12 18.04 37.27
CA ASP A 312 9.54 17.37 38.50
C ASP A 312 10.85 16.61 38.27
N SER A 313 11.80 16.93 39.13
CA SER A 313 13.19 16.52 39.14
C SER A 313 13.40 15.37 40.12
N TYR A 314 14.11 14.32 39.71
CA TYR A 314 14.92 13.52 40.65
C TYR A 314 16.25 13.10 40.03
N SER A 315 17.30 13.44 40.78
CA SER A 315 18.70 13.11 40.60
C SER A 315 19.01 11.70 41.15
N GLY A 316 19.99 11.02 40.56
CA GLY A 316 20.49 9.75 41.09
C GLY A 316 21.72 9.22 40.35
N ASN A 317 22.90 9.69 40.77
CA ASN A 317 24.20 9.09 40.46
C ASN A 317 24.36 7.71 41.11
N GLY A 318 25.10 6.80 40.47
CA GLY A 318 25.60 5.58 41.13
C GLY A 318 26.38 4.66 40.19
N GLN A 319 27.71 4.70 40.28
CA GLN A 319 28.63 3.73 39.68
C GLN A 319 28.76 2.46 40.54
N GLN A 320 29.24 1.39 39.87
CA GLN A 320 30.20 0.36 40.33
C GLN A 320 29.75 -1.09 40.68
N GLN A 321 30.56 -1.99 40.09
CA GLN A 321 31.09 -3.29 40.57
C GLN A 321 30.34 -4.62 40.34
N GLN A 322 30.86 -5.36 39.35
CA GLN A 322 31.46 -6.71 39.45
C GLN A 322 31.12 -7.58 40.68
N GLN A 323 30.60 -8.78 40.43
CA GLN A 323 31.14 -10.01 41.03
C GLN A 323 30.71 -11.28 40.28
N LEU A 324 31.70 -12.12 39.99
CA LEU A 324 31.58 -13.48 39.46
C LEU A 324 31.05 -14.45 40.51
N ARG A 325 30.28 -15.45 40.08
CA ARG A 325 30.40 -16.82 40.60
C ARG A 325 30.13 -17.83 39.49
N GLY A 326 31.17 -18.55 39.12
CA GLY A 326 31.09 -19.77 38.34
C GLY A 326 31.20 -21.01 39.25
N TYR A 327 30.69 -22.12 38.73
CA TYR A 327 31.14 -23.50 38.92
C TYR A 327 30.78 -24.20 37.59
N THR A 328 31.69 -24.48 36.64
CA THR A 328 32.61 -25.64 36.52
C THR A 328 31.92 -26.98 36.79
N VAL A 329 31.94 -28.00 35.91
CA VAL A 329 33.13 -28.81 35.56
C VAL A 329 32.81 -29.80 34.41
N ALA A 330 33.76 -29.89 33.44
CA ALA A 330 34.30 -31.05 32.69
C ALA A 330 33.42 -31.97 31.81
N ALA A 331 33.93 -32.64 30.75
CA ALA A 331 35.16 -32.51 29.95
C ALA A 331 35.13 -33.57 28.81
N ARG A 332 36.04 -33.38 27.83
CA ARG A 332 36.63 -34.34 26.86
C ARG A 332 35.69 -34.89 25.77
N GLY A 333 36.02 -34.91 24.48
CA GLY A 333 37.25 -34.64 23.74
C GLY A 333 37.57 -35.81 22.81
N SER A 334 37.67 -35.60 21.49
CA SER A 334 38.59 -36.34 20.59
C SER A 334 38.48 -35.86 19.13
N ASN A 335 39.63 -35.47 18.57
CA ASN A 335 39.89 -35.35 17.14
C ASN A 335 40.09 -36.75 16.53
N GLY A 336 39.68 -36.93 15.27
CA GLY A 336 40.08 -38.06 14.44
C GLY A 336 39.99 -37.71 12.95
N ARG A 337 41.15 -37.50 12.31
CA ARG A 337 41.32 -37.49 10.84
C ARG A 337 41.58 -38.92 10.36
N GLY A 338 41.01 -39.30 9.22
CA GLY A 338 41.35 -40.53 8.49
C GLY A 338 40.80 -40.50 7.07
N SER A 339 41.66 -40.82 6.10
CA SER A 339 41.50 -40.68 4.64
C SER A 339 41.46 -42.06 3.96
N GLY A 340 40.84 -42.11 2.77
CA GLY A 340 40.90 -43.20 1.78
C GLY A 340 39.63 -44.08 1.75
N GLY A 341 39.02 -44.47 0.62
CA GLY A 341 39.30 -44.33 -0.80
C GLY A 341 38.41 -45.34 -1.56
N SER A 342 37.67 -44.86 -2.56
CA SER A 342 37.09 -45.52 -3.76
C SER A 342 36.50 -46.95 -3.72
N ARG A 343 35.22 -47.07 -4.10
CA ARG A 343 34.74 -47.70 -5.38
C ARG A 343 33.20 -47.55 -5.49
N GLY A 344 32.74 -47.23 -6.70
CA GLY A 344 31.38 -46.73 -6.98
C GLY A 344 30.37 -47.80 -7.40
N THR A 345 29.13 -47.34 -7.61
CA THR A 345 28.21 -47.59 -8.75
C THR A 345 26.89 -46.85 -8.45
N ALA A 346 26.54 -45.85 -9.28
CA ALA A 346 25.19 -45.30 -9.46
C ALA A 346 24.51 -46.10 -10.62
N PRO A 347 23.20 -45.94 -10.99
CA PRO A 347 22.34 -44.74 -10.95
C PRO A 347 20.91 -45.00 -10.38
N PHE A 348 20.07 -44.03 -10.01
CA PHE A 348 19.38 -43.06 -10.86
C PHE A 348 18.74 -41.93 -10.00
N GLU A 349 18.92 -40.68 -10.43
CA GLU A 349 18.38 -39.43 -9.85
C GLU A 349 17.20 -38.90 -10.67
N GLY A 350 16.38 -38.03 -10.06
CA GLY A 350 15.42 -37.16 -10.74
C GLY A 350 15.23 -35.84 -9.99
N MET A 351 16.16 -34.90 -10.17
CA MET A 351 16.11 -33.52 -9.65
C MET A 351 16.27 -32.55 -10.84
N LEU A 352 15.26 -31.73 -11.12
CA LEU A 352 15.32 -30.72 -12.19
C LEU A 352 16.01 -29.44 -11.69
N ARG A 353 17.20 -29.19 -12.23
CA ARG A 353 17.96 -27.94 -12.07
C ARG A 353 17.51 -26.87 -13.07
N ARG A 354 17.49 -25.62 -12.59
CA ARG A 354 17.48 -24.36 -13.35
C ARG A 354 18.48 -24.39 -14.51
N ALA A 355 18.01 -24.13 -15.73
CA ALA A 355 18.87 -23.83 -16.87
C ALA A 355 19.16 -22.32 -16.92
N SER A 356 20.45 -21.98 -16.85
CA SER A 356 21.00 -20.69 -17.23
C SER A 356 21.14 -20.67 -18.75
N TRP A 357 20.37 -19.81 -19.44
CA TRP A 357 20.58 -19.56 -20.87
C TRP A 357 21.83 -18.68 -21.04
N LYS A 358 22.96 -19.30 -21.39
CA LYS A 358 24.11 -18.59 -21.99
C LYS A 358 23.97 -18.67 -23.51
N GLY A 359 23.37 -17.65 -24.11
CA GLY A 359 23.30 -17.46 -25.55
C GLY A 359 24.47 -16.60 -26.00
N ILE A 360 25.24 -17.12 -26.95
CA ILE A 360 26.38 -16.48 -27.61
C ILE A 360 25.88 -15.23 -28.36
N VAL A 361 26.37 -14.03 -28.00
CA VAL A 361 26.19 -12.82 -28.81
C VAL A 361 27.53 -12.52 -29.49
N ASN A 362 27.59 -12.78 -30.80
CA ASN A 362 28.73 -12.45 -31.64
C ASN A 362 28.71 -10.94 -31.89
N SER A 363 29.59 -10.19 -31.23
CA SER A 363 29.79 -8.76 -31.45
C SER A 363 30.54 -8.55 -32.77
N LYS A 364 29.82 -8.41 -33.90
CA LYS A 364 30.28 -7.82 -35.18
C LYS A 364 29.19 -7.90 -36.25
N LEU A 365 28.07 -7.21 -36.05
CA LEU A 365 27.13 -6.85 -37.14
C LEU A 365 26.23 -5.66 -36.75
N VAL A 366 26.75 -4.74 -35.93
CA VAL A 366 26.11 -3.45 -35.65
C VAL A 366 26.72 -2.42 -36.58
N GLY A 367 26.19 -2.34 -37.80
CA GLY A 367 26.60 -1.38 -38.80
C GLY A 367 25.88 -1.64 -40.10
N LYS A 368 24.93 -0.76 -40.43
CA LYS A 368 24.12 -0.69 -41.68
C LYS A 368 22.73 -1.35 -41.71
N ALA A 369 21.91 -1.15 -40.68
CA ALA A 369 20.44 -1.34 -40.80
C ALA A 369 19.63 -0.35 -39.94
N ALA A 370 20.09 0.90 -39.84
CA ALA A 370 19.50 1.93 -38.97
C ALA A 370 18.67 3.01 -39.71
N GLN A 371 18.13 2.72 -40.89
CA GLN A 371 17.44 3.74 -41.71
C GLN A 371 15.97 3.48 -42.03
N PHE A 372 15.37 2.37 -41.58
CA PHE A 372 13.92 2.17 -41.71
C PHE A 372 13.39 1.34 -40.53
N MET A 373 13.11 1.99 -39.40
CA MET A 373 12.34 1.40 -38.31
C MET A 373 11.13 2.31 -38.03
N PRO A 374 9.88 1.84 -38.22
CA PRO A 374 8.68 2.60 -37.89
C PRO A 374 8.57 2.89 -36.38
N ASP A 375 7.87 3.96 -36.00
CA ASP A 375 7.64 4.46 -34.63
C ASP A 375 6.94 3.49 -33.65
N MET A 376 6.80 2.20 -34.01
CA MET A 376 6.10 1.18 -33.23
C MET A 376 7.05 0.26 -32.43
N ILE A 377 8.36 0.49 -32.44
CA ILE A 377 9.36 -0.32 -31.71
C ILE A 377 10.28 0.56 -30.83
N SER A 378 9.71 1.56 -30.15
CA SER A 378 10.41 2.30 -29.09
C SER A 378 10.03 1.84 -27.66
N GLU A 379 9.00 1.02 -27.50
CA GLU A 379 8.54 0.52 -26.18
C GLU A 379 9.25 -0.78 -25.71
N MET A 380 10.35 -1.18 -26.34
CA MET A 380 11.12 -2.37 -25.94
C MET A 380 12.46 -2.00 -25.30
N TRP A 381 12.42 -1.03 -24.38
CA TRP A 381 13.45 -0.92 -23.35
C TRP A 381 13.06 -1.84 -22.20
N GLU A 382 14.01 -2.61 -21.67
CA GLU A 382 13.75 -3.58 -20.59
C GLU A 382 12.83 -2.96 -19.54
N PRO A 383 11.63 -3.53 -19.30
CA PRO A 383 10.75 -3.04 -18.27
C PRO A 383 11.56 -2.98 -16.98
N SER A 384 11.56 -1.82 -16.30
CA SER A 384 12.28 -1.67 -15.04
C SER A 384 11.85 -2.81 -14.13
N ARG A 385 12.82 -3.68 -13.82
CA ARG A 385 12.64 -4.69 -12.78
C ARG A 385 12.33 -3.97 -11.48
N ASP A 386 11.63 -4.64 -10.59
CA ASP A 386 11.47 -4.16 -9.23
C ASP A 386 12.82 -3.74 -8.65
N PHE A 387 12.83 -2.58 -7.98
CA PHE A 387 13.98 -2.07 -7.26
C PHE A 387 14.32 -3.00 -6.08
N ALA A 388 13.28 -3.42 -5.37
CA ALA A 388 13.37 -4.42 -4.32
C ALA A 388 12.14 -5.32 -4.37
N PHE A 389 12.23 -6.49 -3.75
CA PHE A 389 11.09 -7.39 -3.59
C PHE A 389 11.17 -8.10 -2.24
N LEU A 390 10.04 -8.61 -1.78
CA LEU A 390 9.97 -9.52 -0.64
C LEU A 390 9.04 -10.68 -0.98
N LYS A 391 9.24 -11.81 -0.30
CA LYS A 391 8.41 -13.00 -0.43
C LYS A 391 7.66 -13.25 0.85
N LEU A 392 6.37 -13.50 0.74
CA LEU A 392 5.54 -13.89 1.88
C LEU A 392 5.90 -15.31 2.32
N PRO A 393 5.88 -15.62 3.64
CA PRO A 393 6.18 -16.97 4.11
C PRO A 393 5.11 -17.99 3.74
N LYS A 394 3.90 -17.53 3.42
CA LYS A 394 2.76 -18.36 3.03
C LYS A 394 2.18 -17.92 1.70
N SER A 395 1.71 -18.90 0.95
CA SER A 395 1.12 -18.72 -0.37
C SER A 395 -0.40 -18.56 -0.34
N ASN A 396 -0.95 -17.95 -1.40
CA ASN A 396 -2.41 -17.81 -1.60
C ASN A 396 -3.11 -17.01 -0.49
N ILE A 397 -2.45 -15.95 0.00
CA ILE A 397 -2.99 -15.08 1.05
C ILE A 397 -3.07 -13.65 0.51
N GLN A 398 -4.17 -12.95 0.82
CA GLN A 398 -4.28 -11.54 0.46
C GLN A 398 -3.40 -10.73 1.39
N SER A 399 -2.79 -9.66 0.87
CA SER A 399 -1.82 -8.87 1.61
C SER A 399 -1.96 -7.39 1.34
N ILE A 400 -1.61 -6.57 2.33
CA ILE A 400 -1.37 -5.14 2.16
C ILE A 400 0.06 -4.86 2.61
N ALA A 401 0.86 -4.25 1.75
CA ALA A 401 2.19 -3.76 2.09
C ALA A 401 2.14 -2.25 2.33
N ALA A 402 2.93 -1.76 3.27
CA ALA A 402 3.17 -0.34 3.53
C ALA A 402 4.61 -0.15 4.00
N MET A 403 5.12 1.07 3.91
CA MET A 403 6.46 1.40 4.41
C MET A 403 6.32 2.17 5.71
N SER A 404 7.13 1.80 6.69
CA SER A 404 7.26 2.55 7.93
C SER A 404 7.69 4.00 7.65
N SER A 405 7.17 4.92 8.46
CA SER A 405 7.54 6.32 8.42
C SER A 405 8.77 6.63 9.28
N SER A 406 9.12 5.77 10.24
CA SER A 406 10.24 6.01 11.16
C SER A 406 11.49 5.17 10.85
N ALA A 407 11.33 4.07 10.12
CA ALA A 407 12.42 3.15 9.81
C ALA A 407 12.38 2.69 8.35
N PRO A 408 13.52 2.27 7.77
CA PRO A 408 13.57 1.65 6.44
C PRO A 408 13.05 0.20 6.49
N GLN A 409 11.78 0.06 6.89
CA GLN A 409 11.10 -1.21 7.07
C GLN A 409 9.81 -1.24 6.25
N ILE A 410 9.54 -2.39 5.65
CA ILE A 410 8.28 -2.68 4.97
C ILE A 410 7.43 -3.51 5.92
N MET A 411 6.22 -3.03 6.18
CA MET A 411 5.21 -3.70 6.97
C MET A 411 4.23 -4.38 6.01
N VAL A 412 3.95 -5.65 6.27
CA VAL A 412 3.00 -6.42 5.47
C VAL A 412 1.99 -7.08 6.39
N VAL A 413 0.71 -6.84 6.12
CA VAL A 413 -0.39 -7.54 6.80
C VAL A 413 -1.09 -8.49 5.87
N THR A 414 -1.50 -9.64 6.39
CA THR A 414 -2.08 -10.72 5.59
C THR A 414 -3.46 -11.14 6.08
N SER A 415 -4.26 -11.70 5.17
CA SER A 415 -5.64 -12.12 5.46
C SER A 415 -5.77 -13.37 6.34
N ASP A 416 -4.66 -13.99 6.72
CA ASP A 416 -4.59 -15.03 7.75
C ASP A 416 -4.16 -14.49 9.13
N GLY A 417 -4.12 -13.16 9.29
CA GLY A 417 -3.96 -12.51 10.60
C GLY A 417 -2.52 -12.33 11.06
N TYR A 418 -1.56 -12.21 10.15
CA TYR A 418 -0.17 -11.91 10.51
C TYR A 418 0.25 -10.49 10.10
N PHE A 419 1.13 -9.92 10.90
CA PHE A 419 1.87 -8.69 10.63
C PHE A 419 3.36 -9.04 10.51
N TYR A 420 3.95 -8.74 9.36
CA TYR A 420 5.35 -9.02 9.05
C TYR A 420 6.11 -7.69 8.88
N GLN A 421 7.34 -7.63 9.38
CA GLN A 421 8.25 -6.51 9.17
C GLN A 421 9.49 -6.99 8.42
N TYR A 422 9.83 -6.32 7.32
CA TYR A 422 11.01 -6.61 6.50
C TYR A 422 11.95 -5.41 6.48
N SER A 423 13.26 -5.62 6.53
CA SER A 423 14.24 -4.57 6.24
C SER A 423 14.42 -4.41 4.74
N ILE A 424 14.49 -3.17 4.27
CA ILE A 424 14.85 -2.83 2.89
C ILE A 424 16.16 -2.02 2.86
N ASP A 425 17.07 -2.37 1.95
CA ASP A 425 18.21 -1.53 1.61
C ASP A 425 17.75 -0.45 0.62
N LEU A 426 17.63 0.80 1.07
CA LEU A 426 17.14 1.90 0.25
C LEU A 426 18.14 2.38 -0.81
N ASP A 427 19.39 1.94 -0.75
CA ASP A 427 20.41 2.29 -1.74
C ASP A 427 20.46 1.22 -2.84
N LYS A 428 20.61 -0.05 -2.45
CA LYS A 428 20.83 -1.18 -3.36
C LYS A 428 19.54 -1.88 -3.78
N GLY A 429 18.50 -1.82 -2.96
CA GLY A 429 17.29 -2.60 -3.15
C GLY A 429 17.54 -4.10 -3.00
N GLY A 430 16.93 -4.92 -3.86
CA GLY A 430 17.06 -6.38 -3.83
C GLY A 430 16.05 -7.08 -2.94
N GLU A 431 16.38 -8.29 -2.49
CA GLU A 431 15.49 -9.09 -1.63
C GLU A 431 15.48 -8.53 -0.20
N CYS A 432 14.29 -8.17 0.29
CA CYS A 432 14.11 -7.69 1.65
C CYS A 432 14.17 -8.85 2.64
N VAL A 433 14.72 -8.61 3.83
CA VAL A 433 14.90 -9.63 4.86
C VAL A 433 13.79 -9.53 5.89
N LEU A 434 13.12 -10.64 6.20
CA LEU A 434 12.13 -10.70 7.26
C LEU A 434 12.80 -10.50 8.63
N LEU A 435 12.37 -9.48 9.37
CA LEU A 435 12.86 -9.13 10.70
C LEU A 435 11.98 -9.68 11.81
N LYS A 436 10.66 -9.51 11.67
CA LYS A 436 9.70 -9.81 12.73
C LYS A 436 8.38 -10.30 12.14
N GLN A 437 7.71 -11.15 12.89
CA GLN A 437 6.36 -11.64 12.62
C GLN A 437 5.55 -11.58 13.92
N ASP A 438 4.37 -11.01 13.85
CA ASP A 438 3.41 -10.92 14.96
C ASP A 438 2.04 -11.46 14.50
N CYS A 439 1.28 -12.03 15.44
CA CYS A 439 -0.10 -12.49 15.21
C CYS A 439 -1.09 -11.38 15.65
N LEU A 440 -2.11 -11.13 14.82
CA LEU A 440 -3.14 -10.12 15.06
C LEU A 440 -4.39 -10.68 15.71
N LEU A 441 -4.56 -12.00 15.64
CA LEU A 441 -5.61 -12.74 16.30
C LEU A 441 -5.14 -13.10 17.70
N ASP A 442 -6.07 -13.04 18.67
CA ASP A 442 -5.75 -13.43 20.04
C ASP A 442 -5.40 -14.93 20.05
N SER A 443 -4.45 -15.31 20.90
CA SER A 443 -4.20 -16.73 21.14
C SER A 443 -5.39 -17.35 21.89
N ALA A 444 -5.60 -18.67 21.74
CA ALA A 444 -6.68 -19.37 22.44
C ALA A 444 -6.65 -19.18 23.98
N GLU A 445 -5.50 -18.77 24.54
CA GLU A 445 -5.32 -18.47 25.96
C GLU A 445 -5.94 -17.13 26.38
N GLU A 446 -5.94 -16.10 25.53
CA GLU A 446 -6.58 -14.80 25.83
C GLU A 446 -8.11 -14.91 25.81
N LEU A 447 -8.69 -15.77 24.97
CA LEU A 447 -10.14 -16.04 24.94
C LEU A 447 -10.64 -16.69 26.23
N GLY A 448 -9.79 -17.46 26.93
CA GLY A 448 -10.11 -18.07 28.23
C GLY A 448 -10.08 -17.09 29.40
N ALA A 449 -9.31 -16.00 29.31
CA ALA A 449 -9.17 -15.00 30.37
C ALA A 449 -10.34 -13.99 30.44
N TYR A 450 -11.14 -13.86 29.38
CA TYR A 450 -12.36 -13.04 29.36
C TYR A 450 -13.63 -13.84 29.70
N ALA A 451 -13.51 -15.16 29.89
CA ALA A 451 -14.63 -16.05 30.22
C ALA A 451 -14.73 -16.37 31.73
N SER A 452 -13.93 -15.71 32.58
CA SER A 452 -13.90 -15.90 34.04
C SER A 452 -14.35 -14.66 34.80
#